data_AF-A0A0K1EBR1-F1
#
_entry.id   AF-A0A0K1EBR1-F1
#
_cell.length_a   1.000
_cell.length_b   1.000
_cell.length_c   1.000
_cell.angle_alpha   90.00
_cell.angle_beta   90.00
_cell.angle_gamma   90.00
#
_symmetry.space_group_name_H-M   'P 1'
#
loop_
_entity.id
_entity.type
_entity.pdbx_description
1 polymer ?
#
loop_
_entity_poly.entity_id
_entity_poly.type
_entity_poly.pdbx_seq_one_letter_code
_entity_poly.pdbx_strand_id
1 'polypeptide(L)'
;MMDEKETLRASTAQHFEWSIRALAQSTDVQLSLFPDFVCKADELALDYEERWGNFREELGESLTSEQLDSISALDKHLRAMSGLQNEKFWTDESMVNDPEWRLVRELALRVVAVMGWSSEPPPPGRSIYIGPNGRA
;
A
#
# COMPACT_ATOMS: atom_id res chain seq x y z
N MET A 1 28.03 -2.54 -13.49
CA MET A 1 26.77 -2.74 -14.25
C MET A 1 25.98 -3.74 -13.43
N MET A 2 24.91 -3.32 -12.76
CA MET A 2 24.07 -4.24 -11.98
C MET A 2 23.40 -5.23 -12.93
N ASP A 3 23.21 -6.45 -12.48
CA ASP A 3 22.48 -7.48 -13.19
C ASP A 3 21.00 -7.05 -13.37
N GLU A 4 20.38 -7.41 -14.48
CA GLU A 4 18.98 -7.06 -14.79
C GLU A 4 18.02 -7.61 -13.72
N LYS A 5 18.29 -8.81 -13.21
CA LYS A 5 17.50 -9.45 -12.16
C LYS A 5 17.70 -8.76 -10.82
N GLU A 6 18.91 -8.31 -10.51
CA GLU A 6 19.17 -7.52 -9.30
C GLU A 6 18.44 -6.17 -9.33
N THR A 7 18.40 -5.54 -10.51
CA THR A 7 17.68 -4.28 -10.73
C THR A 7 16.18 -4.45 -10.55
N LEU A 8 15.60 -5.52 -11.12
CA LEU A 8 14.19 -5.87 -10.95
C LEU A 8 13.84 -6.12 -9.48
N ARG A 9 14.66 -6.90 -8.77
CA ARG A 9 14.42 -7.18 -7.34
C ARG A 9 14.48 -5.91 -6.50
N ALA A 10 15.44 -5.02 -6.79
CA ALA A 10 15.56 -3.75 -6.09
C ALA A 10 14.33 -2.85 -6.31
N SER A 11 13.85 -2.72 -7.55
CA SER A 11 12.66 -1.90 -7.84
C SER A 11 11.39 -2.51 -7.25
N THR A 12 11.24 -3.83 -7.31
CA THR A 12 10.13 -4.55 -6.67
C THR A 12 10.10 -4.32 -5.16
N ALA A 13 11.25 -4.40 -4.48
CA ALA A 13 11.35 -4.10 -3.05
C ALA A 13 10.94 -2.66 -2.74
N GLN A 14 11.45 -1.68 -3.52
CA GLN A 14 11.14 -0.27 -3.34
C GLN A 14 9.65 0.05 -3.55
N HIS A 15 9.01 -0.55 -4.55
CA HIS A 15 7.59 -0.33 -4.81
C HIS A 15 6.72 -0.90 -3.70
N PHE A 16 7.05 -2.08 -3.17
CA PHE A 16 6.32 -2.67 -2.06
C PHE A 16 6.55 -1.91 -0.74
N GLU A 17 7.78 -1.47 -0.46
CA GLU A 17 8.03 -0.58 0.67
C GLU A 17 7.18 0.69 0.56
N TRP A 18 7.13 1.31 -0.63
CA TRP A 18 6.31 2.51 -0.86
C TRP A 18 4.83 2.26 -0.53
N SER A 19 4.24 1.16 -1.02
CA SER A 19 2.81 0.88 -0.83
C SER A 19 2.46 0.62 0.64
N ILE A 20 3.32 -0.11 1.35
CA ILE A 20 3.18 -0.33 2.79
C ILE A 20 3.31 0.98 3.56
N ARG A 21 4.32 1.79 3.24
CA ARG A 21 4.51 3.09 3.90
C ARG A 21 3.34 4.02 3.66
N ALA A 22 2.73 4.02 2.47
CA ALA A 22 1.53 4.77 2.15
C ALA A 22 0.33 4.33 3.02
N LEU A 23 0.09 3.01 3.12
CA LEU A 23 -0.96 2.46 4.00
C LEU A 23 -0.73 2.77 5.48
N ALA A 24 0.51 2.91 5.92
CA ALA A 24 0.86 3.20 7.31
C ALA A 24 0.66 4.66 7.73
N GLN A 25 0.50 5.59 6.78
CA GLN A 25 0.43 7.03 7.08
C GLN A 25 -0.89 7.45 7.72
N SER A 26 -0.90 8.63 8.33
CA SER A 26 -2.13 9.30 8.76
C SER A 26 -3.07 9.57 7.59
N THR A 27 -4.37 9.72 7.87
CA THR A 27 -5.38 9.96 6.83
C THR A 27 -5.05 11.18 5.97
N ASP A 28 -4.63 12.30 6.57
CA ASP A 28 -4.29 13.52 5.81
C ASP A 28 -3.18 13.28 4.78
N VAL A 29 -2.15 12.51 5.18
CA VAL A 29 -1.07 12.16 4.28
C VAL A 29 -1.56 11.18 3.21
N GLN A 30 -2.31 10.15 3.59
CA GLN A 30 -2.91 9.18 2.65
C GLN A 30 -3.73 9.89 1.55
N LEU A 31 -4.57 10.86 1.94
CA LEU A 31 -5.38 11.63 1.01
C LEU A 31 -4.53 12.54 0.10
N SER A 32 -3.39 13.05 0.60
CA SER A 32 -2.50 13.92 -0.18
C SER A 32 -1.65 13.20 -1.23
N LEU A 33 -1.53 11.87 -1.15
CA LEU A 33 -0.69 11.08 -2.06
C LEU A 33 -1.29 10.92 -3.47
N PHE A 34 -2.60 11.17 -3.60
CA PHE A 34 -3.35 10.91 -4.83
C PHE A 34 -4.15 12.15 -5.27
N PRO A 35 -4.42 12.31 -6.57
CA PRO A 35 -5.29 13.38 -7.06
C PRO A 35 -6.72 13.29 -6.52
N ASP A 36 -7.46 14.40 -6.56
CA ASP A 36 -8.83 14.43 -6.03
C ASP A 36 -9.87 13.68 -6.86
N PHE A 37 -9.57 13.35 -8.12
CA PHE A 37 -10.52 12.69 -9.02
C PHE A 37 -10.51 11.17 -8.94
N VAL A 38 -9.64 10.57 -8.11
CA VAL A 38 -9.59 9.12 -7.88
C VAL A 38 -10.20 8.76 -6.53
N CYS A 39 -10.64 7.51 -6.39
CA CYS A 39 -11.02 6.95 -5.09
C CYS A 39 -9.74 6.57 -4.33
N LYS A 40 -9.35 7.36 -3.33
CA LYS A 40 -8.02 7.23 -2.70
C LYS A 40 -7.90 5.96 -1.87
N ALA A 41 -9.02 5.54 -1.27
CA ALA A 41 -9.16 4.26 -0.59
C ALA A 41 -8.83 3.08 -1.52
N ASP A 42 -9.39 3.10 -2.74
CA ASP A 42 -9.15 2.05 -3.74
C ASP A 42 -7.71 2.09 -4.25
N GLU A 43 -7.19 3.27 -4.58
CA GLU A 43 -5.82 3.44 -5.08
C GLU A 43 -4.77 2.89 -4.11
N LEU A 44 -4.95 3.12 -2.80
CA LEU A 44 -4.07 2.58 -1.76
C LEU A 44 -4.11 1.05 -1.73
N ALA A 45 -5.29 0.44 -1.78
CA ALA A 45 -5.42 -1.01 -1.71
C ALA A 45 -4.99 -1.71 -3.01
N LEU A 46 -5.34 -1.15 -4.17
CA LEU A 46 -4.95 -1.68 -5.49
C LEU A 46 -3.44 -1.64 -5.67
N ASP A 47 -2.79 -0.54 -5.30
CA ASP A 47 -1.34 -0.48 -5.39
C ASP A 47 -0.68 -1.47 -4.44
N TYR A 48 -1.17 -1.59 -3.20
CA TYR A 48 -0.69 -2.63 -2.29
C TYR A 48 -0.83 -4.04 -2.90
N GLU A 49 -2.00 -4.38 -3.44
CA GLU A 49 -2.27 -5.71 -4.00
C GLU A 49 -1.31 -6.02 -5.17
N GLU A 50 -1.15 -5.08 -6.10
CA GLU A 50 -0.23 -5.22 -7.23
C GLU A 50 1.22 -5.40 -6.73
N ARG A 51 1.67 -4.54 -5.80
CA ARG A 51 3.07 -4.59 -5.31
C ARG A 51 3.33 -5.83 -4.47
N TRP A 52 2.36 -6.28 -3.68
CA TRP A 52 2.49 -7.51 -2.91
C TRP A 52 2.60 -8.74 -3.82
N GLY A 53 1.79 -8.81 -4.89
CA GLY A 53 1.88 -9.88 -5.88
C GLY A 53 3.29 -10.00 -6.46
N ASN A 54 3.82 -8.88 -6.98
CA ASN A 54 5.16 -8.82 -7.57
C ASN A 54 6.27 -9.11 -6.53
N PHE A 55 6.15 -8.54 -5.33
CA PHE A 55 7.12 -8.77 -4.26
C PHE A 55 7.16 -10.22 -3.82
N ARG A 56 6.00 -10.85 -3.67
CA ARG A 56 5.91 -12.24 -3.26
C ARG A 56 6.54 -13.17 -4.30
N GLU A 57 6.35 -12.91 -5.59
CA GLU A 57 6.96 -13.69 -6.67
C GLU A 57 8.49 -13.57 -6.69
N GLU A 58 9.01 -12.35 -6.57
CA GLU A 58 10.45 -12.09 -6.72
C GLU A 58 11.29 -12.27 -5.44
N LEU A 59 10.68 -12.03 -4.28
CA LEU A 59 11.37 -11.88 -2.98
C LEU A 59 10.70 -12.65 -1.85
N GLY A 60 9.54 -13.28 -2.06
CA GLY A 60 8.77 -13.93 -0.99
C GLY A 60 9.53 -15.00 -0.21
N GLU A 61 10.40 -15.76 -0.88
CA GLU A 61 11.23 -16.80 -0.23
C GLU A 61 12.28 -16.24 0.74
N SER A 62 12.59 -14.94 0.66
CA SER A 62 13.56 -14.28 1.53
C SER A 62 12.96 -13.72 2.83
N LEU A 63 11.62 -13.76 2.97
CA LEU A 63 10.94 -13.27 4.16
C LEU A 63 11.10 -14.23 5.33
N THR A 64 11.34 -13.67 6.50
CA THR A 64 11.17 -14.40 7.76
C THR A 64 9.69 -14.72 8.01
N SER A 65 9.41 -15.70 8.86
CA SER A 65 8.04 -16.02 9.25
C SER A 65 7.32 -14.83 9.89
N GLU A 66 8.02 -14.04 10.72
CA GLU A 66 7.44 -12.84 11.35
C GLU A 66 7.05 -11.77 10.32
N GLN A 67 7.91 -11.52 9.33
CA GLN A 67 7.61 -10.59 8.24
C GLN A 67 6.41 -11.08 7.42
N LEU A 68 6.40 -12.35 7.03
CA LEU A 68 5.30 -12.95 6.26
C LEU A 68 3.98 -12.92 7.04
N ASP A 69 4.00 -13.21 8.33
CA ASP A 69 2.81 -13.17 9.20
C ASP A 69 2.27 -11.74 9.31
N SER A 70 3.14 -10.73 9.45
CA SER A 70 2.73 -9.32 9.51
C SER A 70 2.05 -8.85 8.21
N ILE A 71 2.60 -9.21 7.05
CA ILE A 71 2.03 -8.89 5.74
C ILE A 71 0.72 -9.64 5.54
N SER A 72 0.67 -10.91 5.92
CA SER A 72 -0.53 -11.74 5.81
C SER A 72 -1.69 -11.23 6.66
N ALA A 73 -1.41 -10.65 7.83
CA ALA A 73 -2.42 -10.01 8.66
C ALA A 73 -3.03 -8.78 7.98
N LEU A 74 -2.20 -7.93 7.37
CA LEU A 74 -2.64 -6.76 6.58
C LEU A 74 -3.45 -7.20 5.35
N ASP A 75 -2.94 -8.14 4.55
CA ASP A 75 -3.60 -8.68 3.35
C ASP A 75 -4.99 -9.25 3.69
N LYS A 76 -5.06 -10.05 4.75
CA LYS A 76 -6.32 -10.65 5.22
C LYS A 76 -7.33 -9.57 5.61
N HIS A 77 -6.88 -8.49 6.24
CA HIS A 77 -7.75 -7.39 6.65
C HIS A 77 -8.31 -6.63 5.45
N LEU A 78 -7.46 -6.22 4.51
CA LEU A 78 -7.88 -5.56 3.28
C LEU A 78 -8.86 -6.41 2.47
N ARG A 79 -8.61 -7.72 2.36
CA ARG A 79 -9.54 -8.66 1.70
C ARG A 79 -10.87 -8.78 2.43
N ALA A 80 -10.90 -8.69 3.75
CA ALA A 80 -12.14 -8.72 4.53
C ALA A 80 -12.98 -7.46 4.33
N MET A 81 -12.34 -6.32 4.01
CA MET A 81 -13.00 -5.07 3.64
C MET A 81 -13.55 -5.09 2.20
N SER A 82 -13.14 -6.02 1.34
CA SER A 82 -13.60 -6.09 -0.05
C SER A 82 -15.03 -6.62 -0.20
N GLY A 83 -15.60 -6.46 -1.40
CA GLY A 83 -16.92 -6.98 -1.78
C GLY A 83 -18.03 -5.93 -1.72
N LEU A 84 -19.09 -6.14 -2.50
CA LEU A 84 -20.21 -5.18 -2.64
C LEU A 84 -20.86 -4.82 -1.30
N GLN A 85 -20.96 -5.78 -0.38
CA GLN A 85 -21.54 -5.56 0.95
C GLN A 85 -20.73 -4.58 1.82
N ASN A 86 -19.49 -4.30 1.42
CA ASN A 86 -18.52 -3.51 2.15
C ASN A 86 -18.13 -2.21 1.41
N GLU A 87 -18.87 -1.82 0.35
CA GLU A 87 -18.59 -0.62 -0.45
C GLU A 87 -18.41 0.66 0.38
N LYS A 88 -19.08 0.75 1.53
CA LYS A 88 -18.99 1.88 2.46
C LYS A 88 -17.56 2.14 2.98
N PHE A 89 -16.71 1.12 3.01
CA PHE A 89 -15.32 1.26 3.45
C PHE A 89 -14.45 1.92 2.38
N TRP A 90 -14.88 1.94 1.12
CA TRP A 90 -14.09 2.37 -0.02
C TRP A 90 -14.41 3.81 -0.40
N THR A 91 -14.30 4.71 0.58
CA THR A 91 -14.56 6.15 0.42
C THR A 91 -13.54 6.97 1.21
N ASP A 92 -13.25 8.19 0.74
CA ASP A 92 -12.38 9.14 1.46
C ASP A 92 -12.94 9.45 2.87
N GLU A 93 -14.27 9.49 3.05
CA GLU A 93 -14.90 9.68 4.36
C GLU A 93 -14.62 8.53 5.32
N SER A 94 -14.65 7.28 4.83
CA SER A 94 -14.35 6.10 5.64
C SER A 94 -12.88 6.10 6.10
N MET A 95 -11.95 6.57 5.26
CA MET A 95 -10.53 6.68 5.64
C MET A 95 -10.30 7.57 6.87
N VAL A 96 -11.17 8.58 7.07
CA VAL A 96 -11.13 9.51 8.21
C VAL A 96 -11.79 8.89 9.44
N ASN A 97 -12.99 8.36 9.29
CA ASN A 97 -13.89 8.10 10.42
C ASN A 97 -13.97 6.62 10.82
N ASP A 98 -13.68 5.70 9.91
CA ASP A 98 -13.97 4.29 10.09
C ASP A 98 -12.83 3.56 10.83
N PRO A 99 -13.14 2.78 11.89
CA PRO A 99 -12.16 1.95 12.58
C PRO A 99 -11.42 0.96 11.67
N GLU A 100 -12.02 0.50 10.57
CA GLU A 100 -11.39 -0.44 9.65
C GLU A 100 -10.12 0.16 9.01
N TRP A 101 -10.18 1.42 8.59
CA TRP A 101 -9.01 2.13 8.05
C TRP A 101 -7.97 2.47 9.12
N ARG A 102 -8.38 2.66 10.38
CA ARG A 102 -7.42 2.76 11.49
C ARG A 102 -6.65 1.45 11.64
N LEU A 103 -7.34 0.32 11.58
CA LEU A 103 -6.72 -0.99 11.69
C LEU A 103 -5.78 -1.29 10.50
N VAL A 104 -6.14 -0.87 9.28
CA VAL A 104 -5.23 -0.92 8.11
C VAL A 104 -3.91 -0.19 8.43
N ARG A 105 -3.98 1.04 8.95
CA ARG A 105 -2.77 1.83 9.30
C ARG A 105 -1.94 1.15 10.38
N GLU A 106 -2.57 0.62 11.42
CA GLU A 106 -1.89 -0.09 12.51
C GLU A 106 -1.19 -1.37 12.03
N LEU A 107 -1.85 -2.14 11.16
CA LEU A 107 -1.27 -3.34 10.56
C LEU A 107 -0.11 -2.99 9.61
N ALA A 108 -0.26 -1.96 8.79
CA ALA A 108 0.81 -1.49 7.91
C ALA A 108 2.02 -0.95 8.69
N LEU A 109 1.80 -0.21 9.79
CA LEU A 109 2.88 0.24 10.69
C LEU A 109 3.63 -0.94 11.32
N ARG A 110 2.93 -2.03 11.63
CA ARG A 110 3.58 -3.28 12.09
C ARG A 110 4.47 -3.86 10.99
N VAL A 111 4.01 -3.91 9.74
CA VAL A 111 4.84 -4.37 8.61
C VAL A 111 6.09 -3.49 8.49
N VAL A 112 5.95 -2.16 8.50
CA VAL A 112 7.11 -1.23 8.47
C VAL A 112 8.12 -1.55 9.57
N ALA A 113 7.64 -1.75 10.81
CA ALA A 113 8.50 -2.03 11.95
C ALA A 113 9.25 -3.36 11.83
N VAL A 114 8.55 -4.44 11.44
CA VAL A 114 9.13 -5.78 11.30
C VAL A 114 10.07 -5.88 10.07
N MET A 115 9.80 -5.10 9.02
CA MET A 115 10.68 -5.00 7.85
C MET A 115 11.90 -4.10 8.11
N GLY A 116 11.90 -3.31 9.20
CA GLY A 116 12.97 -2.36 9.51
C GLY A 116 12.99 -1.13 8.59
N TRP A 117 11.84 -0.78 7.99
CA TRP A 117 11.71 0.36 7.09
C TRP A 117 11.44 1.67 7.83
N SER A 118 11.62 2.79 7.12
CA SER A 118 11.25 4.10 7.65
C SER A 118 9.73 4.23 7.77
N SER A 119 9.26 4.84 8.87
CA SER A 119 7.85 5.21 9.06
C SER A 119 7.49 6.55 8.42
N GLU A 120 8.46 7.26 7.83
CA GLU A 120 8.21 8.52 7.14
C GLU A 120 7.30 8.33 5.92
N PRO A 121 6.49 9.35 5.56
CA PRO A 121 5.71 9.33 4.33
C PRO A 121 6.57 8.94 3.12
N PRO A 122 6.05 8.10 2.21
CA PRO A 122 6.76 7.81 1.00
C PRO A 122 6.77 9.04 0.06
N PRO A 123 7.76 9.16 -0.85
CA PRO A 123 7.80 10.29 -1.79
C PRO A 123 6.52 10.36 -2.65
N PRO A 124 5.95 11.55 -2.89
CA PRO A 124 4.78 11.71 -3.75
C PRO A 124 5.14 11.53 -5.23
N GLY A 125 4.13 11.44 -6.10
CA GLY A 125 4.32 11.50 -7.55
C GLY A 125 4.93 10.24 -8.18
N ARG A 126 4.76 9.08 -7.54
CA ARG A 126 5.25 7.79 -8.09
C ARG A 126 4.50 7.38 -9.37
N SER A 127 3.24 7.76 -9.50
CA SER A 127 2.37 7.40 -10.63
C SER A 127 1.86 8.65 -11.34
N ILE A 128 1.60 8.53 -12.65
CA ILE A 128 0.98 9.58 -13.48
C ILE A 128 -0.50 9.23 -13.66
N TYR A 129 -1.40 10.12 -13.22
CA TYR A 129 -2.84 9.93 -13.28
C TYR A 129 -3.46 10.85 -14.32
N ILE A 130 -4.06 10.33 -15.39
CA ILE A 130 -4.70 11.17 -16.40
C ILE A 130 -6.16 11.40 -16.03
N GLY A 131 -6.49 12.63 -15.62
CA GLY A 131 -7.85 13.01 -15.26
C GLY A 131 -8.79 13.14 -16.48
N PRO A 132 -10.10 13.33 -16.26
CA PRO A 132 -11.14 13.38 -17.30
C PRO A 132 -10.90 14.43 -18.40
N ASN A 133 -10.09 15.45 -18.11
CA ASN A 133 -9.73 16.53 -19.04
C ASN A 133 -8.35 16.33 -19.71
N GLY A 134 -7.76 15.14 -19.64
CA GLY A 134 -6.46 14.82 -20.23
C GLY A 134 -5.26 15.47 -19.52
N ARG A 135 -5.44 15.89 -18.26
CA ARG A 135 -4.37 16.50 -17.45
C ARG A 135 -3.91 15.52 -16.37
N ALA A 136 -2.59 15.41 -16.25
CA ALA A 136 -1.92 14.76 -15.14
C ALA A 136 -1.98 15.60 -13.87
#